data_AF-A0A820XWD6-F1
#
_entry.id   AF-A0A820XWD6-F1
#
_cell.length_a   1.000
_cell.length_b   1.000
_cell.length_c   1.000
_cell.angle_alpha   90.00
_cell.angle_beta   90.00
_cell.angle_gamma   90.00
#
_symmetry.space_group_name_H-M   'P 1'
#
loop_
_entity.id
_entity.type
_entity.pdbx_description
1 polymer ?
#
loop_
_entity_poly.entity_id
_entity_poly.type
_entity_poly.pdbx_seq_one_letter_code
_entity_poly.pdbx_strand_id
1 'polypeptide(L)'
;MPSHGTSSMSCQPNYVIEASKYQYNSNDTIRITVRNATRSNRFKGILLVAKDESGQNILGNWSSTDSAVKVISCDGTSSNGITQTSSRGRSQIQATWYSPSTTAEGYVVI
;
A
#
# COMPACT_ATOMS: atom_id res chain seq x y z
N MET A 1 5.32 -12.62 -3.73
CA MET A 1 6.29 -11.50 -3.67
C MET A 1 6.71 -11.17 -5.10
N PRO A 2 6.75 -9.89 -5.51
CA PRO A 2 7.19 -9.54 -6.84
C PRO A 2 8.64 -9.98 -7.07
N SER A 3 8.88 -10.85 -8.05
CA SER A 3 10.22 -11.30 -8.41
C SER A 3 10.88 -10.26 -9.32
N HIS A 4 11.32 -9.15 -8.73
CA HIS A 4 11.96 -8.06 -9.48
C HIS A 4 13.43 -8.33 -9.85
N GLY A 5 13.94 -9.54 -9.61
CA GLY A 5 15.31 -9.93 -9.95
C GLY A 5 16.39 -9.23 -9.14
N THR A 6 16.02 -8.51 -8.07
CA THR A 6 16.93 -7.80 -7.17
C THR A 6 16.62 -8.16 -5.73
N SER A 7 17.62 -8.10 -4.85
CA SER A 7 17.42 -8.24 -3.42
C SER A 7 16.59 -7.08 -2.84
N SER A 8 15.93 -7.33 -1.71
CA SER A 8 15.27 -6.28 -0.95
C SER A 8 16.30 -5.23 -0.52
N MET A 9 15.90 -3.96 -0.55
CA MET A 9 16.73 -2.87 -0.08
C MET A 9 16.82 -2.90 1.45
N SER A 10 18.03 -2.87 2.00
CA SER A 10 18.29 -2.90 3.45
C SER A 10 18.55 -1.52 4.05
N CYS A 11 18.82 -0.50 3.22
CA CYS A 11 19.00 0.88 3.66
C CYS A 11 17.66 1.55 3.97
N GLN A 12 17.68 2.59 4.80
CA GLN A 12 16.49 3.37 5.12
C GLN A 12 15.86 3.93 3.82
N PRO A 13 14.57 3.65 3.58
CA PRO A 13 13.91 4.10 2.36
C PRO A 13 13.80 5.62 2.34
N ASN A 14 13.91 6.20 1.14
CA ASN A 14 13.70 7.64 0.91
C ASN A 14 12.21 8.03 0.83
N TYR A 15 11.33 7.19 1.37
CA TYR A 15 9.89 7.37 1.41
C TYR A 15 9.33 6.97 2.77
N VAL A 16 8.18 7.53 3.12
CA VAL A 16 7.42 7.29 4.34
C VAL A 16 6.03 6.82 3.93
N ILE A 17 5.57 5.74 4.56
CA ILE A 17 4.19 5.25 4.47
C ILE A 17 3.53 5.60 5.80
N GLU A 18 2.42 6.33 5.74
CA GLU A 18 1.73 6.86 6.91
C GLU A 18 0.24 6.54 6.81
N ALA A 19 -0.29 5.90 7.86
CA ALA A 19 -1.69 5.58 7.98
C ALA A 19 -2.41 6.66 8.80
N SER A 20 -3.66 6.97 8.46
CA SER A 20 -4.48 7.91 9.26
C SER A 20 -4.81 7.40 10.67
N LYS A 21 -4.67 6.08 10.90
CA LYS A 21 -4.77 5.42 12.20
C LYS A 21 -4.01 4.10 12.17
N TYR A 22 -3.53 3.66 13.34
CA TYR A 22 -2.71 2.44 13.50
C TYR A 22 -3.45 1.28 14.16
N GLN A 23 -4.72 1.50 14.54
CA GLN A 23 -5.64 0.48 15.02
C GLN A 23 -6.87 0.49 14.13
N TYR A 24 -7.45 -0.68 13.89
CA TYR A 24 -8.63 -0.83 13.06
C TYR A 24 -9.66 -1.75 13.73
N ASN A 25 -10.93 -1.44 13.49
CA ASN A 25 -12.07 -2.32 13.65
C ASN A 25 -12.46 -2.87 12.27
N SER A 26 -13.27 -3.92 12.24
CA SER A 26 -13.83 -4.43 10.99
C SER A 26 -14.58 -3.33 10.23
N ASN A 27 -14.42 -3.32 8.91
CA ASN A 27 -14.98 -2.30 8.00
C ASN A 27 -14.43 -0.88 8.17
N ASP A 28 -13.34 -0.70 8.91
CA ASP A 28 -12.69 0.60 8.99
C ASP A 28 -12.13 1.06 7.66
N THR A 29 -12.18 2.37 7.47
CA THR A 29 -11.54 3.06 6.35
C THR A 29 -10.28 3.77 6.84
N ILE A 30 -9.13 3.45 6.25
CA ILE A 30 -7.84 4.03 6.60
C ILE A 30 -7.22 4.68 5.38
N ARG A 31 -6.90 5.96 5.48
CA ARG A 31 -6.14 6.65 4.43
C ARG A 31 -4.66 6.33 4.59
N ILE A 32 -4.05 5.84 3.52
CA ILE A 32 -2.62 5.60 3.41
C ILE A 32 -2.01 6.69 2.54
N THR A 33 -0.98 7.35 3.07
CA THR A 33 -0.18 8.34 2.37
C THR A 33 1.22 7.81 2.16
N VAL A 34 1.67 7.73 0.91
CA VAL A 34 3.08 7.48 0.59
C VAL A 34 3.68 8.80 0.15
N ARG A 35 4.73 9.25 0.83
CA ARG A 35 5.42 10.51 0.52
C ARG A 35 6.92 10.33 0.58
N ASN A 36 7.67 11.19 -0.08
CA ASN A 36 9.11 11.19 0.09
C ASN A 36 9.50 11.57 1.53
N ALA A 37 10.60 10.99 2.02
CA ALA A 37 11.24 11.42 3.25
C ALA A 37 11.94 12.78 3.09
N THR A 38 12.41 13.11 1.87
CA THR A 38 13.11 14.36 1.55
C THR A 38 12.51 15.06 0.33
N ARG A 39 12.64 16.39 0.25
CA ARG A 39 11.98 17.21 -0.79
C ARG A 39 12.51 16.96 -2.23
N SER A 40 13.73 16.47 -2.39
CA SER A 40 14.39 16.31 -3.70
C SER A 40 14.15 14.97 -4.38
N ASN A 41 13.71 13.94 -3.64
CA ASN A 41 13.49 12.61 -4.21
C ASN A 41 12.13 12.52 -4.91
N ARG A 42 11.96 11.59 -5.86
CA ARG A 42 10.65 11.26 -6.45
C ARG A 42 10.62 9.77 -6.74
N PHE A 43 9.55 9.09 -6.34
CA PHE A 43 9.33 7.68 -6.69
C PHE A 43 8.54 7.58 -8.01
N LYS A 44 8.93 6.62 -8.86
CA LYS A 44 8.34 6.38 -10.19
C LYS A 44 7.43 5.16 -10.23
N GLY A 45 7.28 4.46 -9.10
CA GLY A 45 6.50 3.25 -9.01
C GLY A 45 6.35 2.83 -7.56
N ILE A 46 5.23 2.20 -7.27
CA ILE A 46 4.92 1.56 -5.99
C ILE A 46 4.09 0.31 -6.26
N LEU A 47 4.16 -0.63 -5.34
CA LEU A 47 3.16 -1.66 -5.17
C LEU A 47 2.84 -1.69 -3.67
N LEU A 48 1.59 -1.46 -3.30
CA LEU A 48 1.13 -1.67 -1.93
C LEU A 48 0.06 -2.74 -1.92
N VAL A 49 0.22 -3.66 -0.97
CA VAL A 49 -0.73 -4.71 -0.61
C VAL A 49 -0.75 -4.76 0.91
N ALA A 50 -1.93 -4.95 1.49
CA ALA A 50 -2.06 -5.15 2.92
C ALA A 50 -2.03 -6.64 3.19
N LYS A 51 -1.17 -7.09 4.11
CA LYS A 51 -1.03 -8.51 4.43
C LYS A 51 -1.18 -8.76 5.92
N ASP A 52 -1.50 -10.00 6.27
CA ASP A 52 -1.35 -10.47 7.65
C ASP A 52 0.13 -10.49 8.09
N GLU A 53 0.38 -10.67 9.38
CA GLU A 53 1.75 -10.73 9.93
C GLU A 53 2.59 -11.87 9.35
N SER A 54 1.95 -12.94 8.88
CA SER A 54 2.63 -14.05 8.23
C SER A 54 3.15 -13.67 6.83
N GLY A 55 2.65 -12.56 6.27
CA GLY A 55 2.96 -12.10 4.92
C GLY A 55 2.38 -12.99 3.82
N GLN A 56 1.50 -13.93 4.17
CA GLN A 56 0.94 -14.89 3.23
C GLN A 56 -0.40 -14.42 2.66
N ASN A 57 -1.26 -13.86 3.51
CA ASN A 57 -2.63 -13.56 3.13
C ASN A 57 -2.79 -12.07 2.85
N ILE A 58 -3.33 -11.71 1.68
CA ILE A 58 -3.70 -10.33 1.37
C ILE A 58 -5.04 -10.04 2.04
N LEU A 59 -5.10 -8.94 2.79
CA LEU A 59 -6.24 -8.55 3.61
C LEU A 59 -6.84 -7.22 3.17
N GLY A 60 -8.17 -7.17 3.16
CA GLY A 60 -8.92 -5.96 2.88
C GLY A 60 -8.88 -5.56 1.41
N ASN A 61 -9.43 -4.39 1.13
CA ASN A 61 -9.55 -3.86 -0.22
C ASN A 61 -9.03 -2.43 -0.31
N TRP A 62 -8.76 -1.99 -1.53
CA TRP A 62 -8.25 -0.67 -1.81
C TRP A 62 -9.18 0.11 -2.73
N SER A 63 -9.24 1.41 -2.51
CA SER A 63 -9.71 2.40 -3.49
C SER A 63 -8.74 3.58 -3.55
N SER A 64 -8.86 4.38 -4.60
CA SER A 64 -8.21 5.68 -4.63
C SER A 64 -9.00 6.64 -5.51
N THR A 65 -9.03 7.91 -5.09
CA THR A 65 -9.47 9.04 -5.91
C THR A 65 -8.28 9.79 -6.52
N ASP A 66 -7.05 9.39 -6.19
CA ASP A 66 -5.83 9.95 -6.77
C ASP A 66 -5.62 9.39 -8.18
N SER A 67 -5.71 10.25 -9.19
CA SER A 67 -5.48 9.90 -10.61
C SER A 67 -4.10 9.29 -10.89
N ALA A 68 -3.13 9.44 -9.99
CA ALA A 68 -1.81 8.83 -10.10
C ALA A 68 -1.79 7.36 -9.63
N VAL A 69 -2.86 6.88 -9.00
CA VAL A 69 -2.97 5.55 -8.41
C VAL A 69 -4.03 4.76 -9.17
N LYS A 70 -3.72 3.50 -9.47
CA LYS A 70 -4.71 2.52 -9.92
C LYS A 70 -4.77 1.36 -8.94
N VAL A 71 -5.99 0.88 -8.75
CA VAL A 71 -6.30 -0.33 -8.01
C VAL A 71 -6.08 -1.53 -8.95
N ILE A 72 -5.47 -2.58 -8.43
CA ILE A 72 -5.12 -3.79 -9.19
C ILE A 72 -5.57 -5.05 -8.45
N SER A 73 -5.56 -6.16 -9.18
CA SER A 73 -5.75 -7.49 -8.63
C SER A 73 -4.39 -8.15 -8.37
N CYS A 74 -4.20 -8.66 -7.17
CA CYS A 74 -3.06 -9.49 -6.76
C CYS A 74 -3.58 -10.86 -6.34
N ASP A 75 -2.87 -11.92 -6.73
CA ASP A 75 -3.24 -13.31 -6.41
C ASP A 75 -4.69 -13.67 -6.78
N GLY A 76 -5.16 -13.18 -7.94
CA GLY A 76 -6.49 -13.44 -8.47
C GLY A 76 -7.66 -12.73 -7.76
N THR A 77 -7.42 -12.06 -6.64
CA THR A 77 -8.45 -11.31 -5.90
C THR A 77 -8.50 -9.87 -6.39
N SER A 78 -9.70 -9.34 -6.63
CA SER A 78 -9.88 -7.97 -7.11
C SER A 78 -9.65 -6.92 -6.02
N SER A 79 -9.15 -5.77 -6.44
CA SER A 79 -9.04 -4.57 -5.62
C SER A 79 -8.30 -4.75 -4.29
N ASN A 80 -7.26 -5.56 -4.26
CA ASN A 80 -6.50 -5.89 -3.05
C ASN A 80 -5.04 -5.38 -3.10
N GLY A 81 -4.69 -4.63 -4.15
CA GLY A 81 -3.45 -3.89 -4.24
C GLY A 81 -3.60 -2.59 -5.01
N ILE A 82 -2.60 -1.72 -4.88
CA ILE A 82 -2.50 -0.47 -5.64
C ILE A 82 -1.10 -0.31 -6.25
N THR A 83 -1.05 0.40 -7.37
CA THR A 83 0.20 0.81 -8.02
C THR A 83 0.03 2.16 -8.71
N GLN A 84 1.10 2.73 -9.23
CA GLN A 84 1.01 3.96 -10.02
C GLN A 84 0.43 3.70 -11.41
N THR A 85 -0.26 4.70 -11.96
CA THR A 85 -0.77 4.66 -13.34
C THR A 85 0.31 4.85 -14.40
N SER A 86 1.45 5.43 -14.03
CA SER A 86 2.57 5.72 -14.95
C SER A 86 3.90 5.79 -14.21
N SER A 87 5.02 5.83 -14.95
CA SER A 87 6.38 6.01 -14.41
C SER A 87 6.74 7.48 -14.09
N ARG A 88 5.77 8.40 -14.13
CA ARG A 88 5.99 9.83 -13.83
C ARG A 88 6.30 10.01 -12.35
N GLY A 89 7.46 10.61 -12.05
CA GLY A 89 7.92 10.82 -10.68
C GLY A 89 6.92 11.60 -9.81
N ARG A 90 6.51 10.99 -8.69
CA ARG A 90 5.62 11.57 -7.68
C ARG A 90 6.38 11.86 -6.39
N SER A 91 5.93 12.90 -5.69
CA SER A 91 6.41 13.21 -4.35
C SER A 91 5.50 12.70 -3.26
N GLN A 92 4.24 12.46 -3.61
CA GLN A 92 3.21 11.93 -2.74
C GLN A 92 2.15 11.23 -3.59
N ILE A 93 1.53 10.20 -3.03
CA ILE A 93 0.26 9.61 -3.48
C ILE A 93 -0.61 9.33 -2.26
N GLN A 94 -1.92 9.24 -2.47
CA GLN A 94 -2.87 8.80 -1.45
C GLN A 94 -3.76 7.68 -1.96
N ALA A 95 -4.11 6.77 -1.06
CA ALA A 95 -5.08 5.73 -1.30
C ALA A 95 -5.84 5.42 -0.02
N THR A 96 -6.94 4.72 -0.17
CA THR A 96 -7.79 4.28 0.92
C THR A 96 -7.72 2.76 1.01
N TRP A 97 -7.42 2.25 2.19
CA TRP A 97 -7.53 0.85 2.54
C TRP A 97 -8.79 0.63 3.38
N TYR A 98 -9.55 -0.40 3.02
CA TYR A 98 -10.71 -0.88 3.76
C TYR A 98 -10.32 -2.15 4.50
N SER A 99 -10.44 -2.10 5.82
CA SER A 99 -10.20 -3.26 6.67
C SER A 99 -11.18 -4.41 6.33
N PRO A 100 -10.75 -5.68 6.47
CA PRO A 100 -11.63 -6.84 6.33
C PRO A 100 -12.94 -6.70 7.12
N SER A 101 -14.01 -7.28 6.57
CA SER A 101 -15.34 -7.27 7.18
C SER A 101 -15.51 -8.27 8.33
N THR A 102 -14.67 -9.30 8.39
CA THR A 102 -14.61 -10.23 9.52
C THR A 102 -13.83 -9.59 10.67
N THR A 103 -14.11 -10.02 11.91
CA THR A 103 -13.26 -9.73 13.07
C THR A 103 -11.91 -10.40 12.87
N ALA A 104 -11.07 -9.80 12.03
CA ALA A 104 -9.68 -10.14 11.89
C ALA A 104 -8.98 -9.62 13.14
N GLU A 105 -9.03 -10.40 14.22
CA GLU A 105 -8.03 -10.30 15.28
C GLU A 105 -6.68 -10.56 14.62
N GLY A 106 -5.79 -9.58 14.71
CA GLY A 106 -4.45 -9.66 14.11
C GLY A 106 -3.95 -8.32 13.63
N TYR A 107 -2.67 -8.29 13.26
CA TYR A 107 -2.07 -7.11 12.69
C TYR A 107 -2.05 -7.20 11.17
N VAL A 108 -2.16 -6.03 10.55
CA VAL A 108 -2.00 -5.85 9.12
C VAL A 108 -0.72 -5.07 8.87
N VAL A 109 0.09 -5.57 7.95
CA VAL A 109 1.32 -4.93 7.48
C VAL A 109 1.07 -4.40 6.07
N ILE A 110 1.39 -3.12 5.85
CA ILE A 110 1.28 -2.41 4.56
C ILE A 110 2.68 -2.04 4.08
#